data_AF-A0A6J6VRG9-F1
#
_entry.id   AF-A0A6J6VRG9-F1
#
_cell.length_a   1.000
_cell.length_b   1.000
_cell.length_c   1.000
_cell.angle_alpha   90.00
_cell.angle_beta   90.00
_cell.angle_gamma   90.00
#
_symmetry.space_group_name_H-M   'P 1'
#
loop_
_entity.id
_entity.type
_entity.pdbx_description
1 polymer ?
#
loop_
_entity_poly.entity_id
_entity_poly.type
_entity_poly.pdbx_seq_one_letter_code
_entity_poly.pdbx_strand_id
1 'polypeptide(L)' 'MFLGPVSPHWDIVGDFGDRTVIEEFRTRALARLVLLPYTDPQFKRNRERIARDGERENVTVEWDLGFDEDLS' A
#
# COMPACT_ATOMS: atom_id res chain seq x y z
N MET A 1 12.25 -19.34 -2.55
CA MET A 1 11.29 -19.73 -3.61
C MET A 1 11.17 -18.53 -4.54
N PHE A 2 11.67 -18.60 -5.77
CA PHE A 2 11.65 -17.50 -6.74
C PHE A 2 10.42 -17.71 -7.64
N LEU A 3 9.35 -16.97 -7.38
CA LEU A 3 8.28 -16.79 -8.36
C LEU A 3 8.89 -15.93 -9.48
N GLY A 4 8.71 -16.31 -10.75
CA GLY A 4 9.17 -15.51 -11.91
C GLY A 4 8.59 -14.09 -11.90
N PRO A 5 8.68 -13.31 -12.99
CA PRO A 5 8.33 -11.89 -13.00
C PRO A 5 6.80 -11.68 -12.97
N VAL A 6 6.14 -12.11 -11.89
CA VAL A 6 4.86 -11.54 -11.50
C VAL A 6 5.25 -10.25 -10.81
N SER A 7 5.12 -9.14 -11.53
CA SER A 7 5.34 -7.84 -10.91
C SER A 7 4.48 -7.74 -9.65
N PRO A 8 5.01 -7.19 -8.55
CA PRO A 8 4.25 -7.05 -7.32
C PRO A 8 2.97 -6.28 -7.64
N HIS A 9 1.84 -6.95 -7.48
CA HIS A 9 0.52 -6.35 -7.59
C HIS A 9 0.02 -6.18 -6.17
N TRP A 10 0.01 -4.93 -5.73
CA TRP A 10 -0.64 -4.56 -4.48
C TRP A 10 -2.13 -4.55 -4.71
N ASP A 11 -2.88 -5.11 -3.76
CA ASP A 11 -4.31 -4.85 -3.64
C ASP A 11 -4.54 -4.00 -2.39
N ILE A 12 -5.58 -3.17 -2.45
CA ILE A 12 -6.02 -2.33 -1.35
C ILE A 12 -7.51 -2.58 -1.22
N VAL A 13 -7.94 -3.06 -0.06
CA VAL A 13 -9.34 -3.37 0.23
C VAL A 13 -9.87 -2.32 1.20
N GLY A 14 -11.03 -1.73 0.88
CA GLY A 14 -11.74 -0.84 1.81
C GLY A 14 -12.54 -1.64 2.82
N ASP A 15 -12.41 -1.30 4.11
CA ASP A 15 -13.13 -1.96 5.20
C ASP A 15 -14.44 -1.22 5.55
N PHE A 16 -14.34 0.05 5.96
CA PHE A 16 -15.50 0.89 6.32
C PHE A 16 -15.24 2.37 6.03
N GLY A 17 -16.32 3.17 5.92
CA GLY A 17 -16.26 4.62 5.72
C GLY A 17 -17.01 5.11 4.48
N ASP A 18 -16.78 6.37 4.09
CA ASP A 18 -17.33 6.91 2.85
C ASP A 18 -16.67 6.26 1.63
N ARG A 19 -17.48 5.65 0.77
CA ARG A 19 -16.99 4.90 -0.39
C ARG A 19 -16.20 5.75 -1.36
N THR A 20 -16.60 6.99 -1.58
CA THR A 20 -15.94 7.90 -2.52
C THR A 20 -14.55 8.25 -2.01
N VAL A 21 -14.44 8.60 -0.74
CA VAL A 21 -13.16 8.90 -0.08
C VAL A 21 -12.21 7.71 -0.19
N ILE A 22 -12.70 6.50 0.12
CA ILE A 22 -11.90 5.27 0.08
C ILE A 22 -11.41 4.95 -1.34
N GLU A 23 -12.29 5.00 -2.35
CA GLU A 23 -11.90 4.64 -3.73
C GLU A 23 -10.94 5.66 -4.35
N GLU A 24 -11.11 6.96 -4.05
CA GLU A 24 -10.19 7.99 -4.49
C GLU A 24 -8.81 7.85 -3.83
N PHE A 25 -8.78 7.61 -2.52
CA PHE A 25 -7.55 7.34 -1.78
C PHE A 25 -6.85 6.09 -2.32
N ARG A 26 -7.59 4.99 -2.49
CA ARG A 26 -7.13 3.72 -3.08
C ARG A 26 -6.46 3.94 -4.43
N THR A 27 -7.09 4.71 -5.31
CA THR A 27 -6.56 4.99 -6.66
C THR A 27 -5.19 5.67 -6.58
N ARG A 28 -5.05 6.69 -5.71
CA ARG A 28 -3.78 7.41 -5.54
C ARG A 28 -2.71 6.56 -4.83
N ALA A 29 -3.11 5.70 -3.90
CA ALA A 29 -2.20 4.78 -3.24
C ALA A 29 -1.66 3.73 -4.22
N LEU A 30 -2.54 3.04 -4.96
CA LEU A 30 -2.15 2.06 -5.97
C LEU A 30 -1.22 2.64 -7.03
N ALA A 31 -1.51 3.86 -7.53
CA ALA A 31 -0.65 4.55 -8.49
C ALA A 31 0.79 4.75 -7.99
N ARG A 32 1.00 4.88 -6.68
CA ARG A 32 2.34 4.97 -6.07
C ARG A 32 3.00 3.62 -5.87
N LEU A 33 2.24 2.54 -5.83
CA LEU A 33 2.74 1.18 -5.58
C LEU A 33 2.98 0.38 -6.87
N VAL A 34 2.68 0.96 -8.03
CA VAL A 34 2.81 0.32 -9.35
C VAL A 34 4.20 -0.30 -9.54
N LEU A 35 4.24 -1.62 -9.66
CA LEU A 35 5.44 -2.44 -9.91
C LEU A 35 6.54 -2.31 -8.84
N LEU A 36 6.22 -1.87 -7.63
CA LEU A 36 7.20 -1.74 -6.55
C LEU A 36 7.18 -2.97 -5.62
N PRO A 37 8.27 -3.75 -5.53
CA PRO A 37 8.37 -4.82 -4.54
C PRO A 37 8.59 -4.23 -3.14
N TYR A 38 8.19 -4.96 -2.09
CA TYR A 38 8.31 -4.49 -0.70
C TYR A 38 9.75 -4.17 -0.27
N THR A 39 10.75 -4.82 -0.88
CA THR A 39 12.17 -4.59 -0.63
C THR A 39 12.72 -3.32 -1.30
N ASP A 40 11.95 -2.69 -2.19
CA ASP A 40 12.37 -1.49 -2.90
C ASP A 40 12.43 -0.28 -1.96
N PRO A 41 13.52 0.51 -1.93
CA PRO A 41 13.57 1.75 -1.15
C PRO A 41 12.45 2.75 -1.49
N GLN A 42 11.99 2.77 -2.74
CA GLN A 42 10.88 3.60 -3.18
C GLN A 42 9.55 3.12 -2.59
N PHE A 43 9.38 1.80 -2.37
CA PHE A 43 8.21 1.27 -1.66
C PHE A 43 8.12 1.86 -0.25
N LYS A 44 9.22 1.83 0.52
CA LYS A 44 9.26 2.39 1.88
C LYS A 44 8.88 3.88 1.92
N ARG A 45 9.43 4.67 0.99
CA ARG A 45 9.10 6.09 0.83
C ARG A 45 7.63 6.31 0.46
N ASN A 46 7.08 5.47 -0.42
CA ASN A 46 5.69 5.58 -0.83
C ASN A 46 4.74 5.16 0.29
N ARG A 47 5.09 4.16 1.11
CA ARG A 47 4.37 3.76 2.32
C ARG A 47 4.25 4.93 3.31
N GLU A 48 5.34 5.64 3.58
CA GLU A 48 5.32 6.85 4.40
C GLU A 48 4.45 7.97 3.81
N ARG A 49 4.48 8.17 2.48
CA ARG A 49 3.63 9.16 1.80
C ARG A 49 2.15 8.79 1.87
N ILE A 50 1.82 7.51 1.68
CA ILE A 50 0.46 7.01 1.78
C ILE A 50 -0.07 7.18 3.21
N ALA A 51 0.75 6.92 4.23
CA ALA A 51 0.38 7.18 5.63
C ALA A 51 0.08 8.66 5.87
N ARG A 52 0.94 9.58 5.38
CA ARG A 52 0.73 11.03 5.48
C ARG A 52 -0.51 11.51 4.74
N ASP A 53 -0.80 10.95 3.57
CA ASP A 53 -2.03 11.24 2.83
C ASP A 53 -3.24 10.77 3.63
N GLY A 54 -3.17 9.57 4.23
CA GLY A 54 -4.22 9.02 5.08
C GLY A 54 -4.52 9.88 6.30
N GLU A 55 -3.48 10.33 7.01
CA GLU A 55 -3.61 11.26 8.14
C GLU A 55 -4.35 12.56 7.76
N ARG A 56 -4.09 13.10 6.57
CA ARG A 56 -4.74 14.33 6.08
C ARG A 56 -6.20 14.13 5.71
N GLU A 57 -6.55 12.93 5.25
CA GLU A 57 -7.87 12.59 4.74
C GLU A 57 -8.74 11.84 5.77
N ASN A 58 -8.23 11.64 6.99
CA ASN A 58 -8.83 10.79 8.03
C ASN A 58 -9.05 9.34 7.57
N VAL A 59 -8.08 8.78 6.86
CA VAL A 59 -8.04 7.38 6.42
C VAL A 59 -6.90 6.65 7.13
N THR A 60 -7.22 5.55 7.79
CA THR A 60 -6.21 4.64 8.37
C THR A 60 -5.84 3.57 7.34
N VAL A 61 -4.55 3.24 7.26
CA VAL A 61 -4.03 2.21 6.34
C VAL A 61 -3.23 1.19 7.13
N GLU A 62 -3.59 -0.08 6.97
CA GLU A 62 -2.87 -1.22 7.51
C GLU A 62 -2.20 -1.98 6.37
N TRP A 63 -1.05 -2.61 6.66
CA TRP A 63 -0.26 -3.33 5.67
C TRP A 63 -0.18 -4.80 6.06
N ASP A 64 -0.68 -5.67 5.21
CA ASP A 64 -0.46 -7.12 5.30
C ASP A 64 0.59 -7.54 4.28
N LEU A 65 1.78 -7.90 4.76
CA LEU A 65 2.87 -8.41 3.93
C LEU A 65 2.88 -9.95 3.85
N GLY A 66 2.01 -10.62 4.60
CA GLY A 66 1.99 -12.09 4.71
C GLY A 66 3.15 -12.69 5.51
N PHE A 67 3.99 -11.86 6.13
CA PHE A 67 5.07 -12.25 7.03
C PHE A 67 5.31 -11.15 8.06
N ASP A 68 5.97 -11.51 9.16
CA ASP A 68 6.36 -10.56 10.20
C ASP A 68 7.58 -9.75 9.74
N GLU A 69 7.41 -8.44 9.61
CA GLU A 69 8.45 -7.50 9.16
C GLU A 69 9.56 -7.35 10.22
N ASP A 70 9.25 -7.57 11.50
CA ASP A 70 10.19 -7.43 12.63
C ASP A 70 11.12 -8.64 12.79
N LEU A 71 10.92 -9.70 11.99
CA LEU A 71 11.71 -10.94 12.02
C LEU A 71 12.76 -11.03 10.90
N SER A 72 12.95 -9.99 10.07
CA SER A 72 13.87 -10.00 8.91
C SER A 72 15.21 -9.32 9.15
#